data_AF-A0A522XNN2-F1
#
_entry.id   AF-A0A522XNN2-F1
#
_cell.length_a   1.000
_cell.length_b   1.000
_cell.length_c   1.000
_cell.angle_alpha   90.00
_cell.angle_beta   90.00
_cell.angle_gamma   90.00
#
_symmetry.space_group_name_H-M   'P 1'
#
loop_
_entity.id
_entity.type
_entity.pdbx_description
1 polymer ?
#
loop_
_entity_poly.entity_id
_entity_poly.type
_entity_poly.pdbx_seq_one_letter_code
_entity_poly.pdbx_strand_id
1 'polypeptide(L)'
;MDNETFRVGKRVVSCHFSDPPFNGKYRYLADCTSDERDRICQHLFVHDFRDVRPSDLPNGISINIQSPRSDFRQINFAEIKKANDQSELIIVLCFDYVDWHLPINLQHFAERYRDALLLRVESALECHIDHSDPGLFINCSISVAPDTDYLSAYRKAVGQILATYRKCLEDIYKEPPAKETKVIQANDIGGAKWWFQYVIVPILGSGAVAAVAAGLIALLK
;
A
#
# COMPACT_ATOMS: atom_id res chain seq x y z
N MET A 1 -3.31 -13.20 30.78
CA MET A 1 -2.39 -12.57 29.81
C MET A 1 -1.47 -11.72 30.64
N ASP A 2 -0.19 -12.08 30.66
CA ASP A 2 0.80 -11.29 31.37
C ASP A 2 1.20 -10.14 30.45
N ASN A 3 0.98 -8.91 30.92
CA ASN A 3 1.41 -7.72 30.22
C ASN A 3 2.84 -7.40 30.67
N GLU A 4 3.78 -7.45 29.73
CA GLU A 4 5.12 -6.92 29.95
C GLU A 4 5.17 -5.47 29.48
N THR A 5 6.02 -4.66 30.11
CA THR A 5 6.22 -3.27 29.70
C THR A 5 7.67 -3.05 29.32
N PHE A 6 7.91 -2.28 28.26
CA PHE A 6 9.24 -1.79 27.93
C PHE A 6 9.20 -0.29 27.65
N ARG A 7 10.39 0.30 27.57
CA ARG A 7 10.54 1.74 27.37
C ARG A 7 10.92 2.05 25.93
N VAL A 8 10.17 2.94 25.29
CA VAL A 8 10.49 3.54 23.99
C VAL A 8 10.79 5.01 24.24
N GLY A 9 12.07 5.38 24.23
CA GLY A 9 12.51 6.74 24.58
C GLY A 9 12.02 7.15 25.97
N LYS A 10 10.99 8.01 26.03
CA LYS A 10 10.37 8.48 27.28
C LYS A 10 9.03 7.81 27.60
N ARG A 11 8.49 6.99 26.71
CA ARG A 11 7.20 6.30 26.87
C ARG A 11 7.40 4.90 27.42
N VAL A 12 6.44 4.44 28.20
CA VAL A 12 6.31 3.04 28.62
C VAL A 12 5.19 2.44 27.77
N VAL A 13 5.50 1.35 27.09
CA VAL A 13 4.59 0.65 26.17
C VAL A 13 4.25 -0.69 26.78
N SER A 14 2.96 -0.98 26.90
CA SER A 14 2.46 -2.28 27.35
C SER A 14 2.38 -3.23 26.17
N CYS A 15 2.83 -4.47 26.37
CA CYS A 15 2.84 -5.49 25.33
C CYS A 15 2.10 -6.73 25.77
N HIS A 16 1.39 -7.30 24.80
CA HIS A 16 0.83 -8.62 24.90
C HIS A 16 1.93 -9.64 24.68
N PHE A 17 2.06 -10.55 25.63
CA PHE A 17 2.92 -11.72 25.49
C PHE A 17 2.19 -12.86 24.78
N SER A 18 2.82 -13.45 23.77
CA SER A 18 2.27 -14.60 23.03
C SER A 18 3.19 -15.81 23.14
N ASP A 19 2.65 -16.92 23.67
CA ASP A 19 3.29 -18.23 23.70
C ASP A 19 2.29 -19.33 23.28
N PRO A 20 2.46 -19.97 22.10
CA PRO A 20 3.62 -19.85 21.21
C PRO A 20 3.76 -18.46 20.55
N PRO A 21 4.97 -18.08 20.09
CA PRO A 21 5.21 -16.78 19.47
C PRO A 21 4.36 -16.60 18.20
N PHE A 22 3.85 -15.39 17.98
CA PHE A 22 3.14 -15.03 16.76
C PHE A 22 4.06 -15.18 15.54
N ASN A 23 3.57 -15.83 14.48
CA ASN A 23 4.35 -16.25 13.30
C ASN A 23 5.64 -17.01 13.66
N GLY A 24 5.70 -17.66 14.82
CA GLY A 24 6.87 -18.36 15.33
C GLY A 24 8.06 -17.47 15.72
N LYS A 25 7.91 -16.13 15.68
CA LYS A 25 9.01 -15.17 15.87
C LYS A 25 8.73 -14.09 16.90
N TYR A 26 7.50 -13.60 17.00
CA TYR A 26 7.16 -12.40 17.77
C TYR A 26 6.46 -12.77 19.08
N ARG A 27 7.17 -12.61 20.20
CA ARG A 27 6.66 -12.85 21.55
C ARG A 27 6.03 -11.60 22.15
N TYR A 28 6.53 -10.42 21.79
CA TYR A 28 6.11 -9.15 22.34
C TYR A 28 5.34 -8.38 21.27
N LEU A 29 4.04 -8.21 21.47
CA LEU A 29 3.15 -7.52 20.54
C LEU A 29 2.60 -6.25 21.20
N ALA A 30 2.78 -5.10 20.56
CA ALA A 30 2.19 -3.84 21.00
C ALA A 30 1.36 -3.24 19.87
N ASP A 31 0.05 -3.15 20.08
CA ASP A 31 -0.84 -2.39 19.23
C ASP A 31 -1.02 -0.99 19.82
N CYS A 32 -0.64 0.01 19.03
CA CYS A 32 -0.63 1.41 19.42
C CYS A 32 -1.33 2.26 18.35
N THR A 33 -1.67 3.48 18.74
CA THR A 33 -2.29 4.46 17.85
C THR A 33 -1.66 5.84 18.05
N SER A 34 -1.51 6.57 16.95
CA SER A 34 -1.18 8.00 16.96
C SER A 34 -2.42 8.90 16.93
N ASP A 35 -3.63 8.32 16.88
CA ASP A 35 -4.87 9.07 17.06
C ASP A 35 -5.15 9.27 18.55
N GLU A 36 -5.11 10.53 18.99
CA GLU A 36 -5.39 10.91 20.38
C GLU A 36 -6.87 10.75 20.77
N ARG A 37 -7.76 10.55 19.78
CA ARG A 37 -9.20 10.34 20.02
C ARG A 37 -9.54 8.88 20.30
N ASP A 38 -8.67 7.96 19.89
CA ASP A 38 -8.83 6.54 20.14
C ASP A 38 -8.65 6.27 21.64
N ARG A 39 -9.59 5.52 22.22
CA ARG A 39 -9.60 5.17 23.65
C ARG A 39 -9.27 3.71 23.90
N ILE A 40 -9.10 2.92 22.84
CA ILE A 40 -8.91 1.47 22.90
C ILE A 40 -7.42 1.17 22.88
N CYS A 41 -6.70 1.68 21.87
CA CYS A 41 -5.27 1.45 21.72
C CYS A 41 -4.44 2.42 22.56
N GLN A 42 -3.29 1.96 23.06
CA GLN A 42 -2.37 2.83 23.77
C GLN A 42 -1.76 3.87 22.81
N HIS A 43 -1.54 5.09 23.31
CA HIS A 43 -0.96 6.14 22.47
C HIS A 43 0.56 5.99 22.37
N LEU A 44 1.04 5.87 21.14
CA LEU A 44 2.46 5.89 20.81
C LEU A 44 2.62 6.58 19.46
N PHE A 45 3.58 7.50 19.40
CA PHE A 45 3.86 8.23 18.17
C PHE A 45 5.20 7.78 17.60
N VAL A 46 5.32 7.83 16.27
CA VAL A 46 6.59 7.52 15.60
C VAL A 46 7.73 8.43 16.10
N HIS A 47 7.42 9.67 16.51
CA HIS A 47 8.43 10.59 17.05
C HIS A 47 8.97 10.19 18.43
N ASP A 48 8.28 9.32 19.18
CA ASP A 48 8.75 8.79 20.46
C ASP A 48 9.96 7.85 20.28
N PHE A 49 10.18 7.34 19.05
CA PHE A 49 11.33 6.53 18.67
C PHE A 49 12.57 7.34 18.30
N ARG A 50 12.57 8.64 18.57
CA ARG A 50 13.78 9.46 18.46
C ARG A 50 14.86 8.88 19.38
N ASP A 51 16.06 8.73 18.83
CA ASP A 51 17.24 8.20 19.53
C ASP A 51 17.08 6.73 20.00
N VAL A 52 16.00 6.03 19.60
CA VAL A 52 15.81 4.60 19.85
C VAL A 52 16.38 3.83 18.67
N ARG A 53 17.39 3.02 18.94
CA ARG A 53 18.10 2.21 17.94
C ARG A 53 17.63 0.75 17.99
N PRO A 54 17.90 -0.03 16.94
CA PRO A 54 17.68 -1.48 16.95
C PRO A 54 18.20 -2.20 18.18
N SER A 55 19.35 -1.81 18.74
CA SER A 55 19.93 -2.41 19.95
C SER A 55 19.08 -2.23 21.20
N ASP A 56 18.25 -1.20 21.25
CA ASP A 56 17.50 -0.81 22.46
C ASP A 56 16.19 -1.60 22.61
N LEU A 57 15.73 -2.24 21.53
CA LEU A 57 14.52 -3.08 21.52
C LEU A 57 14.86 -4.56 21.72
N PRO A 58 14.01 -5.33 22.43
CA PRO A 58 14.21 -6.77 22.57
C PRO A 58 14.00 -7.52 21.25
N ASN A 59 14.66 -8.67 21.09
CA ASN A 59 14.36 -9.57 19.98
C ASN A 59 12.97 -10.21 20.16
N GLY A 60 12.26 -10.41 19.04
CA GLY A 60 10.91 -10.98 19.02
C GLY A 60 9.81 -9.95 19.29
N ILE A 61 10.04 -8.67 18.98
CA ILE A 61 9.09 -7.58 19.16
C ILE A 61 8.39 -7.19 17.86
N SER A 62 7.10 -6.87 17.94
CA SER A 62 6.28 -6.26 16.89
C SER A 62 5.48 -5.11 17.50
N ILE A 63 5.76 -3.88 17.09
CA ILE A 63 5.02 -2.69 17.52
C ILE A 63 4.28 -2.13 16.33
N ASN A 64 2.96 -2.18 16.34
CA ASN A 64 2.11 -1.59 15.33
C ASN A 64 1.62 -0.21 15.79
N ILE A 65 1.74 0.81 14.94
CA ILE A 65 1.30 2.18 15.21
C ILE A 65 0.30 2.58 14.11
N GLN A 66 -0.97 2.60 14.48
CA GLN A 66 -2.05 3.03 13.59
C GLN A 66 -2.09 4.55 13.43
N SER A 67 -2.49 5.00 12.24
CA SER A 67 -2.63 6.41 11.86
C SER A 67 -1.41 7.28 12.21
N PRO A 68 -0.18 6.87 11.85
CA PRO A 68 1.01 7.61 12.20
C PRO A 68 0.93 9.01 11.60
N ARG A 69 1.10 10.05 12.43
CA ARG A 69 1.07 11.44 11.96
C ARG A 69 2.14 11.65 10.89
N SER A 70 1.71 11.89 9.65
CA SER A 70 2.57 12.06 8.49
C SER A 70 1.95 13.03 7.50
N ASP A 71 2.81 13.76 6.77
CA ASP A 71 2.39 14.62 5.66
C ASP A 71 1.85 13.80 4.48
N PHE A 72 2.19 12.51 4.40
CA PHE A 72 1.67 11.60 3.40
C PHE A 72 0.45 10.85 3.92
N ARG A 73 -0.75 11.37 3.60
CA ARG A 73 -2.05 10.88 4.09
C ARG A 73 -2.37 9.42 3.76
N GLN A 74 -1.72 8.83 2.76
CA GLN A 74 -1.96 7.44 2.38
C GLN A 74 -1.31 6.44 3.34
N ILE A 75 -0.45 6.87 4.27
CA ILE A 75 0.12 5.97 5.28
C ILE A 75 -0.97 5.66 6.32
N ASN A 76 -1.39 4.40 6.36
CA ASN A 76 -2.42 3.92 7.29
C ASN A 76 -1.83 3.46 8.62
N PHE A 77 -0.72 2.71 8.59
CA PHE A 77 0.01 2.33 9.80
C PHE A 77 1.51 2.16 9.52
N ALA A 78 2.28 2.20 10.60
CA ALA A 78 3.71 1.90 10.60
C ALA A 78 3.98 0.85 11.66
N GLU A 79 4.75 -0.17 11.32
CA GLU A 79 5.08 -1.26 12.21
C GLU A 79 6.60 -1.39 12.35
N ILE A 80 7.07 -1.62 13.58
CA ILE A 80 8.47 -1.86 13.91
C ILE A 80 8.60 -3.30 14.35
N LYS A 81 9.43 -4.07 13.63
CA LYS A 81 9.73 -5.47 13.95
C LYS A 81 11.20 -5.64 14.26
N LYS A 82 11.50 -6.50 15.25
CA LYS A 82 12.86 -7.00 15.44
C LYS A 82 12.82 -8.49 15.75
N ALA A 83 13.56 -9.27 14.97
CA ALA A 83 13.76 -10.70 15.19
C ALA A 83 15.15 -11.11 14.69
N ASN A 84 15.81 -12.03 15.40
CA ASN A 84 17.14 -12.53 15.05
C ASN A 84 18.17 -11.41 14.81
N ASP A 85 18.14 -10.36 15.64
CA ASP A 85 18.97 -9.15 15.53
C ASP A 85 18.80 -8.34 14.24
N GLN A 86 17.81 -8.68 13.41
CA GLN A 86 17.39 -7.90 12.27
C GLN A 86 16.21 -7.02 12.66
N SER A 87 16.27 -5.75 12.26
CA SER A 87 15.23 -4.76 12.52
C SER A 87 14.64 -4.25 11.22
N GLU A 88 13.32 -4.17 11.21
CA GLU A 88 12.53 -3.78 10.05
C GLU A 88 11.52 -2.72 10.45
N LEU A 89 11.29 -1.80 9.53
CA LEU A 89 10.20 -0.84 9.54
C LEU A 89 9.27 -1.17 8.38
N ILE A 90 8.02 -1.49 8.68
CA ILE A 90 6.99 -1.74 7.67
C ILE A 90 6.09 -0.51 7.62
N ILE A 91 5.99 0.11 6.46
CA ILE A 91 5.09 1.24 6.22
C ILE A 91 3.97 0.74 5.31
N VAL A 92 2.73 0.88 5.78
CA VAL A 92 1.56 0.39 5.06
C VAL A 92 0.76 1.56 4.51
N LEU A 93 0.61 1.54 3.19
CA LEU A 93 -0.13 2.54 2.44
C LEU A 93 -1.53 2.01 2.13
N CYS A 94 -2.56 2.82 2.30
CA CYS A 94 -3.93 2.51 1.91
C CYS A 94 -4.32 3.33 0.69
N PHE A 95 -5.01 2.70 -0.26
CA PHE A 95 -5.66 3.37 -1.36
C PHE A 95 -7.08 2.83 -1.49
N ASP A 96 -8.06 3.67 -1.17
CA ASP A 96 -9.47 3.27 -1.18
C ASP A 96 -10.08 3.40 -2.58
N TYR A 97 -10.93 2.46 -2.95
CA TYR A 97 -11.65 2.50 -4.23
C TYR A 97 -12.59 3.70 -4.32
N VAL A 98 -13.18 4.12 -3.20
CA VAL A 98 -14.14 5.24 -3.13
C VAL A 98 -13.48 6.58 -3.45
N ASP A 99 -12.23 6.76 -3.03
CA ASP A 99 -11.47 7.99 -3.25
C ASP A 99 -10.62 7.94 -4.53
N TRP A 100 -10.66 6.82 -5.26
CA TRP A 100 -9.84 6.61 -6.44
C TRP A 100 -10.40 7.34 -7.67
N HIS A 101 -9.70 8.40 -8.08
CA HIS A 101 -10.14 9.31 -9.15
C HIS A 101 -9.12 9.42 -10.30
N LEU A 102 -8.02 8.67 -10.26
CA LEU A 102 -7.00 8.73 -11.30
C LEU A 102 -7.45 8.00 -12.58
N PRO A 103 -7.00 8.43 -13.78
CA PRO A 103 -7.37 7.83 -15.06
C PRO A 103 -6.65 6.49 -15.34
N ILE A 104 -6.29 5.75 -14.29
CA ILE A 104 -5.70 4.42 -14.34
C ILE A 104 -6.43 3.55 -13.33
N ASN A 105 -6.60 2.26 -13.64
CA ASN A 105 -7.16 1.32 -12.69
C ASN A 105 -6.29 1.25 -11.41
N LEU A 106 -6.92 1.22 -10.23
CA LEU A 106 -6.24 1.23 -8.94
C LEU A 106 -5.25 0.05 -8.79
N GLN A 107 -5.62 -1.15 -9.24
CA GLN A 107 -4.73 -2.31 -9.22
C GLN A 107 -3.47 -2.07 -10.05
N HIS A 108 -3.64 -1.57 -11.28
CA HIS A 108 -2.50 -1.26 -12.15
C HIS A 108 -1.61 -0.15 -11.57
N PHE A 109 -2.21 0.84 -10.91
CA PHE A 109 -1.44 1.84 -10.18
C PHE A 109 -0.65 1.21 -9.03
N ALA A 110 -1.30 0.41 -8.20
CA ALA A 110 -0.69 -0.22 -7.04
C ALA A 110 0.49 -1.13 -7.44
N GLU A 111 0.34 -1.92 -8.50
CA GLU A 111 1.42 -2.75 -9.06
C GLU A 111 2.61 -1.90 -9.52
N ARG A 112 2.36 -0.87 -10.35
CA ARG A 112 3.42 0.04 -10.81
C ARG A 112 4.09 0.77 -9.65
N TYR A 113 3.32 1.17 -8.65
CA TYR A 113 3.83 1.91 -7.51
C TYR A 113 4.63 1.01 -6.58
N ARG A 114 4.17 -0.21 -6.29
CA ARG A 114 4.95 -1.26 -5.58
C ARG A 114 6.30 -1.49 -6.24
N ASP A 115 6.32 -1.66 -7.56
CA ASP A 115 7.56 -1.90 -8.30
C ASP A 115 8.50 -0.69 -8.22
N ALA A 116 7.94 0.53 -8.30
CA ALA A 116 8.70 1.75 -8.14
C ALA A 116 9.25 1.93 -6.73
N LEU A 117 8.52 1.50 -5.68
CA LEU A 117 8.97 1.54 -4.30
C LEU A 117 10.19 0.64 -4.08
N LEU A 118 10.12 -0.61 -4.54
CA LEU A 118 11.25 -1.55 -4.48
C LEU A 118 12.51 -1.02 -5.16
N LEU A 119 12.36 -0.26 -6.24
CA LEU A 119 13.48 0.30 -7.01
C LEU A 119 14.05 1.59 -6.43
N ARG A 120 13.26 2.39 -5.71
CA ARG A 120 13.60 3.79 -5.35
C ARG A 120 13.71 4.06 -3.86
N VAL A 121 13.10 3.22 -3.02
CA VAL A 121 13.23 3.32 -1.57
C VAL A 121 14.49 2.57 -1.16
N GLU A 122 15.38 3.27 -0.48
CA GLU A 122 16.64 2.70 -0.04
C GLU A 122 16.39 1.70 1.10
N SER A 123 17.11 0.58 1.08
CA SER A 123 16.96 -0.52 2.05
C SER A 123 15.57 -1.17 2.07
N ALA A 124 14.76 -0.97 1.03
CA ALA A 124 13.53 -1.73 0.84
C ALA A 124 13.86 -3.22 0.67
N LEU A 125 13.25 -4.07 1.50
CA LEU A 125 13.44 -5.52 1.50
C LEU A 125 12.39 -6.18 0.62
N GLU A 126 11.14 -5.80 0.82
CA GLU A 126 9.99 -6.33 0.11
C GLU A 126 8.87 -5.30 0.03
N CYS A 127 8.08 -5.40 -1.03
CA CYS A 127 6.82 -4.68 -1.14
C CYS A 127 5.77 -5.64 -1.70
N HIS A 128 4.62 -5.72 -1.05
CA HIS A 128 3.50 -6.54 -1.51
C HIS A 128 2.17 -5.78 -1.43
N ILE A 129 1.18 -6.27 -2.16
CA ILE A 129 -0.15 -5.67 -2.25
C ILE A 129 -1.14 -6.64 -1.62
N ASP A 130 -1.78 -6.20 -0.54
CA ASP A 130 -2.88 -6.91 0.07
C ASP A 130 -4.21 -6.32 -0.41
N HIS A 131 -5.14 -7.21 -0.72
CA HIS A 131 -6.46 -6.84 -1.19
C HIS A 131 -7.41 -6.79 0.01
N SER A 132 -8.20 -5.73 0.07
CA SER A 132 -9.25 -5.58 1.06
C SER A 132 -10.52 -5.08 0.39
N ASP A 133 -11.66 -5.28 1.04
CA ASP A 133 -12.94 -4.81 0.53
C ASP A 133 -12.97 -3.29 0.23
N PRO A 134 -12.45 -2.39 1.10
CA PRO A 134 -12.45 -0.95 0.81
C PRO A 134 -11.41 -0.50 -0.22
N GLY A 135 -10.37 -1.29 -0.48
CA GLY A 135 -9.21 -0.78 -1.22
C GLY A 135 -8.03 -1.75 -1.32
N LEU A 136 -6.87 -1.20 -1.66
CA LEU A 136 -5.60 -1.92 -1.71
C LEU A 136 -4.64 -1.38 -0.66
N PHE A 137 -3.98 -2.30 0.03
CA PHE A 137 -2.89 -1.98 0.94
C PHE A 137 -1.56 -2.32 0.28
N ILE A 138 -0.61 -1.39 0.32
CA ILE A 138 0.77 -1.63 -0.11
C ILE A 138 1.66 -1.63 1.12
N ASN A 139 2.18 -2.79 1.47
CA ASN A 139 3.11 -2.97 2.58
C ASN A 139 4.53 -2.84 2.04
N CYS A 140 5.31 -1.90 2.59
CA CYS A 140 6.71 -1.70 2.24
C CYS A 140 7.58 -2.00 3.46
N SER A 141 8.32 -3.11 3.44
CA SER A 141 9.29 -3.45 4.50
C SER A 141 10.66 -2.85 4.18
N ILE A 142 11.28 -2.24 5.18
CA ILE A 142 12.53 -1.49 5.06
C ILE A 142 13.46 -1.93 6.19
N SER A 143 14.68 -2.30 5.84
CA SER A 143 15.70 -2.65 6.85
C SER A 143 16.19 -1.41 7.58
N VAL A 144 16.29 -1.50 8.91
CA VAL A 144 16.83 -0.44 9.76
C VAL A 144 18.26 -0.80 10.18
N ALA A 145 19.22 0.03 9.78
CA ALA A 145 20.62 -0.18 10.13
C ALA A 145 20.86 -0.04 11.65
N PRO A 146 21.80 -0.81 12.25
CA PRO A 146 22.01 -0.82 13.70
C PRO A 146 22.40 0.53 14.32
N ASP A 147 23.00 1.42 13.53
CA ASP A 147 23.48 2.75 13.93
C ASP A 147 22.44 3.86 13.72
N THR A 148 21.32 3.56 13.05
CA THR A 148 20.27 4.51 12.70
C THR A 148 19.08 4.38 13.66
N ASP A 149 18.58 5.49 14.19
CA ASP A 149 17.36 5.47 15.00
C ASP A 149 16.10 5.28 14.12
N TYR A 150 15.06 4.64 14.69
CA TYR A 150 13.84 4.30 13.95
C TYR A 150 13.11 5.53 13.39
N LEU A 151 13.14 6.68 14.08
CA LEU A 151 12.49 7.90 13.60
C LEU A 151 13.21 8.45 12.36
N SER A 152 14.54 8.47 12.36
CA SER A 152 15.34 8.89 11.20
C SER A 152 15.12 7.97 10.00
N ALA A 153 15.13 6.65 10.22
CA ALA A 153 14.82 5.67 9.19
C ALA A 153 13.40 5.88 8.62
N TYR A 154 12.41 6.08 9.49
CA TYR A 154 11.02 6.35 9.09
C TYR A 154 10.90 7.62 8.25
N ARG A 155 11.49 8.74 8.68
CA ARG A 155 11.41 10.00 7.94
C ARG A 155 12.06 9.91 6.56
N LYS A 156 13.22 9.26 6.48
CA LYS A 156 13.91 9.01 5.20
C LYS A 156 13.03 8.18 4.27
N ALA A 157 12.49 7.07 4.78
CA ALA A 157 11.60 6.18 4.04
C ALA A 157 10.34 6.91 3.55
N VAL A 158 9.62 7.60 4.43
CA VAL A 158 8.40 8.37 4.07
C VAL A 158 8.70 9.42 3.02
N GLY A 159 9.84 10.13 3.12
CA GLY A 159 10.27 11.08 2.11
C GLY A 159 10.47 10.44 0.73
N GLN A 160 11.13 9.27 0.68
CA GLN A 160 11.35 8.52 -0.56
C GLN A 160 10.06 7.93 -1.14
N ILE A 161 9.19 7.40 -0.29
CA ILE A 161 7.86 6.88 -0.63
C ILE A 161 7.02 8.00 -1.27
N LEU A 162 6.90 9.16 -0.60
CA LEU A 162 6.15 10.30 -1.11
C LEU A 162 6.72 10.84 -2.43
N ALA A 163 8.04 10.93 -2.55
CA ALA A 163 8.69 11.34 -3.80
C ALA A 163 8.41 10.35 -4.93
N THR A 164 8.39 9.05 -4.62
CA THR A 164 8.08 7.99 -5.59
C THR A 164 6.62 8.06 -6.02
N TYR A 165 5.69 8.27 -5.07
CA TYR A 165 4.27 8.47 -5.36
C TYR A 165 4.06 9.63 -6.33
N ARG A 166 4.67 10.80 -6.04
CA ARG A 166 4.57 11.99 -6.91
C ARG A 166 5.07 11.72 -8.32
N LYS A 167 6.21 11.03 -8.47
CA LYS A 167 6.73 10.64 -9.78
C LYS A 167 5.77 9.68 -10.52
N CYS A 168 5.18 8.72 -9.81
CA CYS A 168 4.18 7.83 -10.41
C CYS A 168 2.94 8.60 -10.89
N LEU A 169 2.50 9.62 -10.14
CA LEU A 169 1.43 10.52 -10.58
C LEU A 169 1.82 11.31 -11.82
N GLU A 170 3.00 11.93 -11.83
CA GLU A 170 3.51 12.66 -13.00
C GLU A 170 3.52 11.77 -14.25
N ASP A 171 3.95 10.52 -14.13
CA ASP A 171 4.02 9.57 -15.25
C ASP A 171 2.63 9.10 -15.74
N ILE A 172 1.56 9.30 -14.97
CA ILE A 172 0.18 9.06 -15.42
C ILE A 172 -0.33 10.21 -16.29
N TYR A 173 0.06 11.45 -15.94
CA TYR A 173 -0.41 12.66 -16.63
C TYR A 173 0.49 13.10 -17.78
N LYS A 174 1.73 12.60 -17.87
CA LYS A 174 2.57 12.81 -19.05
C LYS A 174 1.90 12.17 -20.26
N GLU A 175 1.80 12.95 -21.34
CA GLU A 175 1.41 12.39 -22.64
C GLU A 175 2.31 11.20 -22.94
N PRO A 176 1.75 10.04 -23.34
CA PRO A 176 2.58 8.93 -23.76
C PRO A 176 3.49 9.44 -24.87
N PRO A 177 4.81 9.16 -24.82
CA PRO A 177 5.70 9.55 -25.89
C PRO A 177 5.08 9.08 -27.20
N ALA A 178 4.99 9.98 -28.18
CA ALA A 178 4.39 9.71 -29.49
C ALA A 178 4.93 8.37 -29.98
N LYS A 179 4.13 7.30 -29.85
CA LYS A 179 4.55 5.99 -30.29
C LYS A 179 4.71 6.14 -31.79
N GLU A 180 5.94 5.97 -32.28
CA GLU A 180 6.14 5.56 -33.65
C GLU A 180 5.15 4.42 -33.90
N THR A 181 4.25 4.67 -34.85
CA THR A 181 3.22 3.74 -35.27
C THR A 181 3.91 2.48 -35.78
N LYS A 182 4.26 1.56 -34.90
CA LYS A 182 4.55 0.19 -35.30
C LYS A 182 3.23 -0.35 -35.83
N VAL A 183 3.13 -0.37 -37.16
CA VAL A 183 2.09 -1.03 -37.91
C VAL A 183 1.93 -2.43 -37.31
N ILE A 184 0.82 -2.65 -36.62
CA ILE A 184 0.45 -3.96 -36.11
C ILE A 184 0.14 -4.80 -37.35
N GLN A 185 1.10 -5.61 -37.79
CA GLN A 185 0.77 -6.76 -38.63
C GLN A 185 -0.03 -7.71 -37.74
N ALA A 186 -1.31 -7.83 -38.04
CA ALA A 186 -2.19 -8.81 -37.45
C ALA A 186 -1.69 -10.21 -37.84
N ASN A 187 -0.94 -10.85 -36.95
CA ASN A 187 -0.89 -12.30 -36.90
C ASN A 187 -1.88 -12.72 -35.82
N ASP A 188 -3.04 -13.14 -36.28
CA ASP A 188 -3.95 -14.01 -35.54
C ASP A 188 -3.16 -15.21 -35.03
N ILE A 189 -3.02 -15.32 -33.70
CA ILE A 189 -3.02 -16.55 -32.89
C ILE A 189 -2.82 -16.10 -31.43
N GLY A 190 -3.89 -16.21 -30.62
CA GLY A 190 -3.75 -16.24 -29.15
C GLY A 190 -4.55 -15.20 -28.35
N GLY A 191 -5.85 -15.44 -28.19
CA GLY A 191 -6.58 -15.10 -26.96
C GLY A 191 -7.28 -13.73 -26.93
N ALA A 192 -8.55 -13.71 -27.31
CA ALA A 192 -9.46 -12.59 -27.06
C ALA A 192 -9.58 -12.33 -25.53
N LYS A 193 -9.10 -11.17 -25.07
CA LYS A 193 -9.38 -10.66 -23.71
C LYS A 193 -10.68 -9.88 -23.74
N TRP A 194 -11.59 -10.31 -22.87
CA TRP A 194 -12.98 -9.89 -22.78
C TRP A 194 -13.09 -8.51 -22.15
N TRP A 195 -13.69 -7.56 -22.85
CA TRP A 195 -14.20 -6.32 -22.27
C TRP A 195 -15.60 -6.07 -22.84
N PHE A 196 -16.54 -6.88 -22.36
CA PHE A 196 -17.96 -6.56 -22.35
C PHE A 196 -18.46 -6.80 -20.92
N GLN A 197 -18.39 -5.76 -20.09
CA GLN A 197 -19.21 -5.70 -18.88
C GLN A 197 -20.57 -5.11 -19.26
N TYR A 198 -21.59 -5.84 -18.85
CA TYR A 198 -23.01 -5.64 -19.09
C TYR A 198 -23.49 -4.25 -18.68
N VAL A 199 -24.11 -3.53 -19.61
CA VAL A 199 -25.12 -2.52 -19.29
C VAL A 199 -26.44 -2.99 -19.90
N ILE A 200 -27.19 -3.77 -19.11
CA ILE A 200 -28.60 -4.04 -19.39
C ILE A 200 -29.38 -2.84 -18.83
N VAL A 201 -29.82 -1.93 -19.70
CA VAL A 201 -30.90 -1.00 -19.37
C VAL A 201 -32.21 -1.60 -19.87
N PRO A 202 -33.19 -1.89 -19.00
CA PRO A 202 -34.47 -2.41 -19.44
C PRO A 202 -35.33 -1.29 -20.04
N ILE A 203 -35.66 -1.47 -21.33
CA ILE A 203 -36.93 -1.20 -22.01
C ILE A 203 -37.66 0.09 -21.63
N LEU A 204 -37.74 1.04 -22.58
CA LEU A 204 -39.02 1.63 -23.04
C LEU A 204 -38.79 2.52 -24.28
N GLY A 205 -39.34 2.07 -25.41
CA GLY A 205 -39.79 2.96 -26.49
C GLY A 205 -38.88 3.13 -27.71
N SER A 206 -39.47 2.84 -28.86
CA SER A 206 -39.16 3.36 -30.21
C SER A 206 -38.51 2.36 -31.17
N GLY A 207 -39.33 1.86 -32.11
CA GLY A 207 -39.00 0.99 -33.23
C GLY A 207 -38.03 1.57 -34.29
N ALA A 208 -37.09 2.43 -33.89
CA ALA A 208 -36.05 2.97 -34.75
C ALA A 208 -34.91 1.96 -35.01
N VAL A 209 -34.66 1.03 -34.08
CA VAL A 209 -33.55 0.06 -34.19
C VAL A 209 -33.85 -1.07 -35.18
N ALA A 210 -35.12 -1.43 -35.39
CA ALA A 210 -35.51 -2.43 -36.37
C ALA A 210 -35.38 -1.94 -37.83
N ALA A 211 -35.59 -0.64 -38.08
CA ALA A 211 -35.47 -0.05 -39.42
C ALA A 211 -34.01 0.03 -39.90
N VAL A 212 -33.06 0.28 -39.00
CA VAL A 212 -31.63 0.34 -39.33
C VAL A 212 -31.07 -1.05 -39.65
N ALA A 213 -31.52 -2.08 -38.93
CA ALA A 213 -31.13 -3.46 -39.21
C ALA A 213 -31.72 -3.98 -40.54
N ALA A 214 -32.97 -3.64 -40.85
CA ALA A 214 -33.59 -4.03 -42.12
C ALA A 214 -32.98 -3.29 -43.33
N GLY A 215 -32.62 -2.01 -43.18
CA GLY A 215 -31.98 -1.22 -44.23
C GLY A 215 -30.56 -1.71 -44.60
N LEU A 216 -29.78 -2.15 -43.61
CA LEU A 216 -28.44 -2.71 -43.83
C LEU A 216 -28.48 -4.08 -44.53
N ILE A 217 -29.50 -4.90 -44.27
CA ILE A 217 -29.64 -6.23 -44.90
C ILE A 217 -30.13 -6.11 -46.35
N ALA A 218 -30.95 -5.09 -46.67
CA ALA A 218 -31.44 -4.85 -48.03
C ALA A 218 -30.37 -4.25 -48.98
N LEU A 219 -29.35 -3.57 -48.45
CA LEU A 219 -28.23 -3.02 -49.23
C LEU A 219 -27.10 -4.03 -49.50
N LEU A 220 -27.17 -5.22 -48.89
CA LEU A 220 -26.21 -6.32 -49.04
C LEU A 220 -26.75 -7.48 -49.91
N LYS A 221 -27.86 -7.27 -50.63
CA LYS A 221 -28.39 -8.19 -51.64
C LYS A 221 -28.45 -7.55 -53.02
#